data_AF-K9UM66-F1
#
_entry.id   AF-K9UM66-F1
#
_cell.length_a   1.000
_cell.length_b   1.000
_cell.length_c   1.000
_cell.angle_alpha   90.00
_cell.angle_beta   90.00
_cell.angle_gamma   90.00
#
_symmetry.space_group_name_H-M   'P 1'
#
loop_
_entity.id
_entity.type
_entity.pdbx_description
1 polymer ?
#
loop_
_entity_poly.entity_id
_entity_poly.type
_entity_poly.pdbx_seq_one_letter_code
_entity_poly.pdbx_strand_id
1 'polypeptide(L)'
;MAKLSPDKSDANPWLTGEYVIYWGLIWSIVSLILYLNFSVVDPQSSLPWWFHLSTTALEEIGLLVSGYLCWRNYRSKYIAGGRAVWLLFAIAMLAFFVGNLWFYLWEVLWGLAPAASAGNIFYILFYLILIAGMRLAILDRDVQLARQQWVAVIGVMSIGLTMGCWLTTLSAKAVTAPPSLEISLERSIVRSGTLVASRAPQIPDSPQDRVIPARFPNDGIGSFQSGKPTMEKRQNSESRQKLSQRVLTQSQQIDPSTQAPDWVLAIDRAMHPLVDTFNLFYVLCDLVLLTFAVILLLGFWGGQLGLPWRTTAQAVLCFYIADTWFAYANNRVQGYESGFIMEVFWIFGIVQFGIAAALEFDNSIRARRLARRRTAIK
;
A
#
# COMPACT_ATOMS: atom_id res chain seq x y z
N MET A 1 43.85 -20.50 -39.72
CA MET A 1 43.33 -20.27 -38.36
C MET A 1 42.11 -19.35 -38.45
N ALA A 2 40.93 -19.94 -38.55
CA ALA A 2 39.66 -19.21 -38.61
C ALA A 2 39.35 -18.61 -37.23
N LYS A 3 39.15 -17.29 -37.17
CA LYS A 3 38.71 -16.59 -35.96
C LYS A 3 37.33 -17.10 -35.58
N LEU A 4 37.22 -17.68 -34.37
CA LEU A 4 35.96 -18.00 -33.72
C LEU A 4 35.01 -16.80 -33.80
N SER A 5 33.80 -17.06 -34.29
CA SER A 5 32.66 -16.16 -34.07
C SER A 5 32.52 -15.90 -32.57
N PRO A 6 32.25 -14.66 -32.12
CA PRO A 6 31.89 -14.44 -30.74
C PRO A 6 30.61 -15.22 -30.46
N ASP A 7 30.71 -16.12 -29.48
CA ASP A 7 29.67 -17.07 -29.13
C ASP A 7 28.38 -16.32 -28.76
N LYS A 8 27.26 -16.80 -29.31
CA LYS A 8 25.93 -16.21 -29.21
C LYS A 8 25.22 -16.68 -27.92
N SER A 9 25.96 -17.17 -26.94
CA SER A 9 25.53 -18.25 -26.04
C SER A 9 25.21 -17.88 -24.58
N ASP A 10 25.46 -16.67 -24.07
CA ASP A 10 25.30 -16.43 -22.61
C ASP A 10 24.21 -15.42 -22.21
N ALA A 11 23.43 -14.88 -23.14
CA ALA A 11 22.34 -13.97 -22.79
C ALA A 11 21.04 -14.76 -22.57
N ASN A 12 20.67 -14.96 -21.31
CA ASN A 12 19.41 -15.59 -20.93
C ASN A 12 18.23 -14.84 -21.63
N PRO A 13 17.50 -15.47 -22.57
CA PRO A 13 16.61 -14.75 -23.51
C PRO A 13 15.50 -13.99 -22.79
N TRP A 14 15.09 -14.48 -21.62
CA TRP A 14 14.07 -13.91 -20.75
C TRP A 14 14.45 -12.57 -20.10
N LEU A 15 15.75 -12.21 -20.06
CA LEU A 15 16.26 -10.97 -19.45
C LEU A 15 16.59 -9.88 -20.48
N THR A 16 16.18 -10.07 -21.74
CA THR A 16 16.27 -9.03 -22.76
C THR A 16 15.24 -7.92 -22.49
N GLY A 17 15.55 -6.68 -22.87
CA GLY A 17 14.73 -5.54 -22.43
C GLY A 17 13.30 -5.56 -22.96
N GLU A 18 13.07 -6.12 -24.14
CA GLU A 18 11.73 -6.33 -24.68
C GLU A 18 10.85 -7.19 -23.77
N TYR A 19 11.36 -8.36 -23.32
CA TYR A 19 10.60 -9.22 -22.42
C TYR A 19 10.40 -8.59 -21.04
N VAL A 20 11.38 -7.84 -20.52
CA VAL A 20 11.20 -7.13 -19.24
C VAL A 20 10.08 -6.09 -19.35
N ILE A 21 9.96 -5.39 -20.48
CA ILE A 21 8.86 -4.45 -20.71
C ILE A 21 7.51 -5.17 -20.74
N TYR A 22 7.41 -6.27 -21.50
CA TYR A 22 6.16 -7.03 -21.59
C TYR A 22 5.74 -7.62 -20.24
N TRP A 23 6.68 -8.24 -19.52
CA TRP A 23 6.40 -8.78 -18.20
C TRP A 23 6.07 -7.70 -17.19
N GLY A 24 6.77 -6.55 -17.21
CA GLY A 24 6.45 -5.41 -16.36
C GLY A 24 5.05 -4.84 -16.63
N LEU A 25 4.64 -4.75 -17.89
CA LEU A 25 3.30 -4.30 -18.26
C LEU A 25 2.23 -5.29 -17.78
N ILE A 26 2.43 -6.59 -17.99
CA ILE A 26 1.53 -7.64 -17.49
C ILE A 26 1.44 -7.56 -15.96
N TRP A 27 2.58 -7.43 -15.26
CA TRP A 27 2.64 -7.31 -13.80
C TRP A 27 1.84 -6.11 -13.29
N SER A 28 1.97 -4.97 -13.96
CA SER A 28 1.24 -3.74 -13.63
C SER A 28 -0.26 -3.89 -13.86
N ILE A 29 -0.67 -4.51 -14.98
CA ILE A 29 -2.09 -4.73 -15.30
C ILE A 29 -2.72 -5.69 -14.29
N VAL A 30 -2.05 -6.80 -13.97
CA VAL A 30 -2.53 -7.77 -12.98
C VAL A 30 -2.70 -7.10 -11.62
N SER A 31 -1.71 -6.30 -11.20
CA SER A 31 -1.78 -5.53 -9.95
C SER A 31 -2.95 -4.55 -9.97
N LEU A 32 -3.13 -3.79 -11.06
CA LEU A 32 -4.24 -2.86 -11.19
C LEU A 32 -5.60 -3.54 -11.12
N ILE A 33 -5.78 -4.67 -11.82
CA ILE A 33 -7.02 -5.45 -11.76
C ILE A 33 -7.28 -5.92 -10.33
N LEU A 34 -6.25 -6.39 -9.64
CA LEU A 34 -6.36 -6.84 -8.25
C LEU A 34 -6.87 -5.70 -7.35
N TYR A 35 -6.22 -4.53 -7.39
CA TYR A 35 -6.66 -3.38 -6.60
C TYR A 35 -8.06 -2.90 -7.03
N LEU A 36 -8.37 -2.80 -8.32
CA LEU A 36 -9.69 -2.32 -8.77
C LEU A 36 -10.85 -3.21 -8.32
N ASN A 37 -10.64 -4.52 -8.18
CA ASN A 37 -11.71 -5.45 -7.81
C ASN A 37 -11.84 -5.64 -6.30
N PHE A 38 -10.75 -5.48 -5.55
CA PHE A 38 -10.68 -5.92 -4.15
C PHE A 38 -10.18 -4.84 -3.18
N SER A 39 -9.73 -3.68 -3.67
CA SER A 39 -9.42 -2.56 -2.78
C SER A 39 -10.69 -2.08 -2.09
N VAL A 40 -10.60 -1.90 -0.78
CA VAL A 40 -11.72 -1.43 0.03
C VAL A 40 -11.83 0.10 -0.06
N VAL A 41 -13.09 0.58 -0.11
CA VAL A 41 -13.42 2.00 -0.02
C VAL A 41 -13.95 2.37 1.37
N ASP A 42 -14.41 1.38 2.15
CA ASP A 42 -15.00 1.56 3.48
C ASP A 42 -14.00 1.22 4.61
N PRO A 43 -13.58 2.19 5.44
CA PRO A 43 -12.62 1.98 6.54
C PRO A 43 -13.02 0.91 7.57
N GLN A 44 -14.29 0.51 7.60
CA GLN A 44 -14.82 -0.44 8.59
C GLN A 44 -14.83 -1.90 8.08
N SER A 45 -14.56 -2.15 6.80
CA SER A 45 -14.55 -3.50 6.26
C SER A 45 -13.15 -4.10 6.27
N SER A 46 -12.98 -5.21 7.00
CA SER A 46 -11.73 -5.97 7.04
C SER A 46 -11.41 -6.55 5.66
N LEU A 47 -10.20 -6.30 5.17
CA LEU A 47 -9.71 -6.83 3.91
C LEU A 47 -9.42 -8.34 4.03
N PRO A 48 -9.67 -9.14 2.98
CA PRO A 48 -9.32 -10.55 2.99
C PRO A 48 -7.80 -10.75 3.10
N TRP A 49 -7.33 -11.64 3.98
CA TRP A 49 -5.91 -11.92 4.18
C TRP A 49 -5.15 -12.28 2.89
N TRP A 50 -5.81 -12.98 1.96
CA TRP A 50 -5.21 -13.38 0.68
C TRP A 50 -4.93 -12.16 -0.21
N PHE A 51 -5.72 -11.09 -0.10
CA PHE A 51 -5.53 -9.88 -0.86
C PHE A 51 -4.28 -9.15 -0.37
N HIS A 52 -4.15 -8.92 0.95
CA HIS A 52 -2.92 -8.37 1.54
C HIS A 52 -1.68 -9.17 1.16
N LEU A 53 -1.76 -10.50 1.26
CA LEU A 53 -0.64 -11.36 0.89
C LEU A 53 -0.30 -11.20 -0.60
N SER A 54 -1.31 -11.12 -1.46
CA SER A 54 -1.11 -11.00 -2.92
C SER A 54 -0.51 -9.65 -3.30
N THR A 55 -1.02 -8.54 -2.77
CA THR A 55 -0.49 -7.20 -3.06
C THR A 55 0.93 -7.05 -2.52
N THR A 56 1.18 -7.50 -1.29
CA THR A 56 2.53 -7.52 -0.69
C THR A 56 3.47 -8.37 -1.54
N ALA A 57 3.07 -9.58 -1.94
CA ALA A 57 3.91 -10.44 -2.78
C ALA A 57 4.22 -9.80 -4.15
N LEU A 58 3.24 -9.14 -4.78
CA LEU A 58 3.43 -8.45 -6.05
C LEU A 58 4.45 -7.30 -5.93
N GLU A 59 4.39 -6.57 -4.82
CA GLU A 59 5.32 -5.49 -4.51
C GLU A 59 6.74 -6.01 -4.24
N GLU A 60 6.87 -6.98 -3.34
CA GLU A 60 8.16 -7.53 -2.90
C GLU A 60 8.90 -8.27 -4.02
N ILE A 61 8.19 -9.08 -4.81
CA ILE A 61 8.78 -9.74 -5.98
C ILE A 61 9.19 -8.69 -7.01
N GLY A 62 8.37 -7.66 -7.22
CA GLY A 62 8.70 -6.54 -8.09
C GLY A 62 9.98 -5.83 -7.66
N LEU A 63 10.14 -5.58 -6.35
CA LEU A 63 11.32 -4.93 -5.76
C LEU A 63 12.57 -5.78 -5.97
N LEU A 64 12.50 -7.08 -5.71
CA LEU A 64 13.62 -8.01 -5.92
C LEU A 64 14.03 -8.08 -7.39
N VAL A 65 13.08 -8.21 -8.31
CA VAL A 65 13.36 -8.28 -9.74
C VAL A 65 13.97 -6.96 -10.23
N SER A 66 13.42 -5.82 -9.84
CA SER A 66 13.89 -4.50 -10.25
C SER A 66 15.27 -4.17 -9.65
N GLY A 67 15.47 -4.50 -8.37
CA GLY A 67 16.77 -4.41 -7.70
C GLY A 67 17.82 -5.31 -8.36
N TYR A 68 17.46 -6.54 -8.75
CA TYR A 68 18.35 -7.44 -9.49
C TYR A 68 18.74 -6.89 -10.86
N LEU A 69 17.80 -6.31 -11.61
CA LEU A 69 18.08 -5.68 -12.91
C LEU A 69 19.01 -4.46 -12.76
N CYS A 70 18.83 -3.66 -11.71
CA CYS A 70 19.75 -2.56 -11.38
C CYS A 70 21.14 -3.09 -11.02
N TRP A 71 21.21 -4.16 -10.21
CA TRP A 71 22.47 -4.81 -9.84
C TRP A 71 23.21 -5.40 -11.05
N ARG A 72 22.48 -6.00 -11.99
CA ARG A 72 23.01 -6.48 -13.28
C ARG A 72 23.71 -5.33 -14.03
N ASN A 73 23.08 -4.16 -14.08
CA ASN A 73 23.66 -2.98 -14.73
C ASN A 73 24.94 -2.52 -14.00
N TYR A 74 24.93 -2.49 -12.67
CA TYR A 74 26.15 -2.21 -11.91
C TYR A 74 27.31 -3.16 -12.24
N ARG A 75 27.05 -4.47 -12.37
CA ARG A 75 28.09 -5.46 -12.71
C ARG A 75 28.58 -5.36 -14.15
N SER A 76 27.77 -4.81 -15.05
CA SER A 76 28.17 -4.64 -16.44
C SER A 76 29.22 -3.53 -16.59
N LYS A 77 30.38 -3.86 -17.17
CA LYS A 77 31.47 -2.90 -17.47
C LYS A 77 31.12 -1.89 -18.55
N TYR A 78 29.93 -1.99 -19.13
CA TYR A 78 29.61 -1.38 -20.40
C TYR A 78 28.38 -0.50 -20.39
N ILE A 79 27.85 -0.21 -19.20
CA ILE A 79 26.70 0.68 -19.03
C ILE A 79 27.14 2.12 -19.27
N ALA A 80 26.44 2.80 -20.16
CA ALA A 80 26.71 4.21 -20.50
C ALA A 80 26.30 5.14 -19.35
N GLY A 81 25.20 4.83 -18.67
CA GLY A 81 24.63 5.62 -17.59
C GLY A 81 25.34 5.57 -16.24
N GLY A 82 26.59 5.13 -16.18
CA GLY A 82 27.35 5.10 -14.92
C GLY A 82 26.94 3.95 -14.01
N ARG A 83 27.92 3.11 -13.64
CA ARG A 83 27.68 1.91 -12.82
C ARG A 83 27.26 2.25 -11.38
N ALA A 84 27.75 3.37 -10.85
CA ALA A 84 27.45 3.82 -9.49
C ALA A 84 25.96 4.18 -9.31
N VAL A 85 25.34 4.81 -10.31
CA VAL A 85 23.91 5.15 -10.28
C VAL A 85 23.06 3.89 -10.12
N TRP A 86 23.31 2.87 -10.93
CA TRP A 86 22.57 1.61 -10.86
C TRP A 86 22.86 0.79 -9.61
N LEU A 87 24.06 0.91 -9.03
CA LEU A 87 24.35 0.32 -7.72
C LEU A 87 23.50 0.97 -6.63
N LEU A 88 23.44 2.30 -6.60
CA LEU A 88 22.62 3.01 -5.62
C LEU A 88 21.14 2.66 -5.78
N PHE A 89 20.62 2.61 -7.01
CA PHE A 89 19.25 2.15 -7.24
C PHE A 89 19.03 0.71 -6.77
N ALA A 90 19.97 -0.21 -7.00
CA ALA A 90 19.86 -1.59 -6.52
C ALA A 90 19.83 -1.66 -4.98
N ILE A 91 20.69 -0.90 -4.29
CA ILE A 91 20.72 -0.86 -2.83
C ILE A 91 19.47 -0.20 -2.28
N ALA A 92 18.98 0.87 -2.91
CA ALA A 92 17.72 1.51 -2.54
C ALA A 92 16.55 0.52 -2.61
N MET A 93 16.39 -0.19 -3.74
CA MET A 93 15.32 -1.20 -3.89
C MET A 93 15.41 -2.30 -2.83
N LEU A 94 16.63 -2.73 -2.47
CA LEU A 94 16.83 -3.71 -1.40
C LEU A 94 16.47 -3.14 -0.02
N ALA A 95 16.80 -1.88 0.25
CA ALA A 95 16.41 -1.21 1.48
C ALA A 95 14.88 -1.09 1.58
N PHE A 96 14.21 -0.71 0.49
CA PHE A 96 12.74 -0.68 0.43
C PHE A 96 12.14 -2.06 0.71
N PHE A 97 12.63 -3.10 0.02
CA PHE A 97 12.21 -4.50 0.24
C PHE A 97 12.31 -4.90 1.71
N VAL A 98 13.44 -4.66 2.36
CA VAL A 98 13.58 -5.00 3.79
C VAL A 98 12.65 -4.15 4.66
N GLY A 99 12.46 -2.87 4.31
CA GLY A 99 11.50 -1.98 4.97
C GLY A 99 10.08 -2.51 4.91
N ASN A 100 9.61 -2.91 3.73
CA ASN A 100 8.28 -3.47 3.52
C ASN A 100 8.07 -4.79 4.25
N LEU A 101 9.06 -5.67 4.30
CA LEU A 101 8.95 -6.88 5.10
C LEU A 101 8.70 -6.54 6.57
N TRP A 102 9.42 -5.56 7.12
CA TRP A 102 9.18 -5.11 8.50
C TRP A 102 7.82 -4.45 8.68
N PHE A 103 7.39 -3.62 7.72
CA PHE A 103 6.07 -2.99 7.72
C PHE A 103 4.96 -4.05 7.72
N TYR A 104 5.04 -5.02 6.82
CA TYR A 104 4.08 -6.12 6.70
C TYR A 104 4.02 -6.97 7.97
N LEU A 105 5.17 -7.29 8.58
CA LEU A 105 5.21 -8.01 9.86
C LEU A 105 4.53 -7.20 10.98
N TRP A 106 4.74 -5.89 11.03
CA TRP A 106 4.09 -5.01 12.00
C TRP A 106 2.57 -4.97 11.82
N GLU A 107 2.12 -4.71 10.60
CA GLU A 107 0.69 -4.56 10.28
C GLU A 107 -0.06 -5.89 10.38
N VAL A 108 0.40 -6.91 9.65
CA VAL A 108 -0.39 -8.12 9.41
C VAL A 108 -0.11 -9.21 10.44
N LEU A 109 1.15 -9.39 10.85
CA LEU A 109 1.49 -10.47 11.79
C LEU A 109 1.24 -10.07 13.24
N TRP A 110 1.49 -8.80 13.59
CA TRP A 110 1.40 -8.31 14.96
C TRP A 110 0.25 -7.35 15.22
N GLY A 111 -0.49 -6.90 14.20
CA GLY A 111 -1.63 -5.99 14.38
C GLY A 111 -1.25 -4.64 14.99
N LEU A 112 0.00 -4.22 14.81
CA LEU A 112 0.54 -2.97 15.32
C LEU A 112 0.45 -1.87 14.26
N ALA A 113 0.46 -0.61 14.71
CA ALA A 113 0.47 0.53 13.82
C ALA A 113 1.76 0.54 12.98
N PRO A 114 1.69 0.39 11.64
CA PRO A 114 2.89 0.20 10.85
C PRO A 114 3.71 1.49 10.70
N ALA A 115 3.11 2.65 10.98
CA ALA A 115 3.79 3.94 11.04
C ALA A 115 4.93 3.98 12.09
N ALA A 116 4.84 3.21 13.17
CA ALA A 116 5.90 3.10 14.20
C ALA A 116 6.80 1.86 14.01
N SER A 117 6.78 1.23 12.84
CA SER A 117 7.55 -0.02 12.62
C SER A 117 9.06 0.19 12.54
N ALA A 118 9.80 -0.90 12.74
CA ALA A 118 11.25 -0.96 12.46
C ALA A 118 11.59 -0.67 10.98
N GLY A 119 10.61 -0.79 10.07
CA GLY A 119 10.77 -0.50 8.65
C GLY A 119 11.23 0.93 8.36
N ASN A 120 10.88 1.88 9.23
CA ASN A 120 11.27 3.30 9.10
C ASN A 120 12.79 3.50 8.92
N ILE A 121 13.63 2.71 9.60
CA ILE A 121 15.09 2.81 9.46
C ILE A 121 15.52 2.48 8.03
N PHE A 122 14.89 1.47 7.43
CA PHE A 122 15.18 1.05 6.06
C PHE A 122 14.58 1.99 5.03
N TYR A 123 13.41 2.58 5.30
CA TYR A 123 12.84 3.61 4.42
C TYR A 123 13.68 4.88 4.40
N ILE A 124 14.21 5.34 5.55
CA ILE A 124 15.18 6.44 5.59
C ILE A 124 16.40 6.11 4.73
N LEU A 125 16.94 4.90 4.85
CA LEU A 125 18.08 4.47 4.05
C LEU A 125 17.74 4.44 2.56
N PHE A 126 16.55 3.93 2.18
CA PHE A 126 16.03 3.96 0.82
C PHE A 126 16.03 5.39 0.26
N TYR A 127 15.41 6.34 0.96
CA TYR A 127 15.33 7.72 0.52
C TYR A 127 16.71 8.36 0.31
N LEU A 128 17.60 8.24 1.29
CA LEU A 128 18.94 8.83 1.20
C LEU A 128 19.74 8.26 0.02
N ILE A 129 19.68 6.96 -0.18
CA ILE A 129 20.39 6.28 -1.27
C ILE A 129 19.75 6.59 -2.62
N LEU A 130 18.42 6.62 -2.71
CA LEU A 130 17.71 6.94 -3.94
C LEU A 130 17.98 8.38 -4.37
N ILE A 131 17.92 9.34 -3.44
CA ILE A 131 18.29 10.75 -3.67
C ILE A 131 19.73 10.85 -4.16
N ALA A 132 20.67 10.12 -3.55
CA ALA A 132 22.05 10.09 -4.00
C ALA A 132 22.19 9.53 -5.44
N GLY A 133 21.47 8.46 -5.76
CA GLY A 133 21.43 7.86 -7.11
C GLY A 133 20.86 8.82 -8.16
N MET A 134 19.75 9.47 -7.84
CA MET A 134 19.11 10.48 -8.70
C MET A 134 20.00 11.70 -8.90
N ARG A 135 20.65 12.18 -7.85
CA ARG A 135 21.62 13.29 -7.92
C ARG A 135 22.78 12.95 -8.85
N LEU A 136 23.39 11.77 -8.71
CA LEU A 136 24.45 11.33 -9.62
C LEU A 136 23.93 11.19 -11.05
N ALA A 137 22.70 10.69 -11.23
CA ALA A 137 22.10 10.58 -12.56
C ALA A 137 22.01 11.95 -13.27
N ILE A 138 21.69 13.02 -12.53
CA ILE A 138 21.62 14.39 -13.06
C ILE A 138 23.01 14.98 -13.30
N LEU A 139 23.89 14.92 -12.31
CA LEU A 139 25.21 15.57 -12.36
C LEU A 139 26.12 14.97 -13.44
N ASP A 140 26.13 13.65 -13.61
CA ASP A 140 27.01 12.99 -14.59
C ASP A 140 26.62 13.26 -16.06
N ARG A 141 25.47 13.91 -16.31
CA ARG A 141 24.91 14.08 -17.66
C ARG A 141 24.76 15.54 -18.09
N ASP A 142 25.28 16.49 -17.31
CA ASP A 142 25.24 17.92 -17.61
C ASP A 142 23.87 18.37 -18.13
N VAL A 143 22.81 18.01 -17.41
CA VAL A 143 21.43 18.27 -17.83
C VAL A 143 21.20 19.78 -17.90
N GLN A 144 21.16 20.33 -19.11
CA GLN A 144 20.89 21.75 -19.36
C GLN A 144 19.41 21.97 -19.62
N LEU A 145 18.74 22.67 -18.71
CA LEU A 145 17.35 23.05 -18.84
C LEU A 145 17.22 24.47 -19.41
N ALA A 146 16.31 24.64 -20.36
CA ALA A 146 15.92 25.96 -20.83
C ALA A 146 15.24 26.77 -19.70
N ARG A 147 15.29 28.10 -19.78
CA ARG A 147 14.67 28.98 -18.77
C ARG A 147 13.18 28.67 -18.54
N GLN A 148 12.45 28.30 -19.58
CA GLN A 148 11.05 27.89 -19.48
C GLN A 148 10.85 26.56 -18.75
N GLN A 149 11.78 25.61 -18.91
CA GLN A 149 11.74 24.34 -18.19
C GLN A 149 12.00 24.53 -16.69
N TRP A 150 12.85 25.49 -16.32
CA TRP A 150 13.02 25.88 -14.90
C TRP A 150 11.73 26.44 -14.28
N VAL A 151 10.92 27.18 -15.04
CA VAL A 151 9.60 27.63 -14.56
C VAL A 151 8.70 26.43 -14.28
N ALA A 152 8.71 25.39 -15.12
CA ALA A 152 7.97 24.16 -14.88
C ALA A 152 8.48 23.42 -13.63
N VAL A 153 9.80 23.32 -13.43
CA VAL A 153 10.39 22.75 -12.21
C VAL A 153 9.89 23.49 -10.96
N ILE A 154 9.98 24.83 -10.94
CA ILE A 154 9.50 25.65 -9.81
C ILE A 154 8.00 25.47 -9.58
N GLY A 155 7.20 25.39 -10.65
CA GLY A 155 5.76 25.15 -10.57
C GLY A 155 5.43 23.83 -9.89
N VAL A 156 6.06 22.73 -10.31
CA VAL A 156 5.86 21.42 -9.69
C VAL A 156 6.36 21.39 -8.24
N MET A 157 7.52 21.99 -7.97
CA MET A 157 8.04 22.11 -6.59
C MET A 157 7.07 22.88 -5.68
N SER A 158 6.47 23.96 -6.16
CA SER A 158 5.51 24.75 -5.39
C SER A 158 4.25 23.95 -5.07
N ILE A 159 3.74 23.17 -6.04
CA ILE A 159 2.60 22.28 -5.82
C ILE A 159 2.96 21.20 -4.80
N GLY A 160 4.11 20.54 -4.96
CA GLY A 160 4.59 19.50 -4.04
C GLY A 160 4.78 20.03 -2.62
N LEU A 161 5.39 21.21 -2.48
CA LEU A 161 5.57 21.87 -1.17
C LEU A 161 4.22 22.21 -0.53
N THR A 162 3.28 22.74 -1.31
CA THR A 162 1.93 23.06 -0.80
C THR A 162 1.23 21.79 -0.31
N MET A 163 1.35 20.68 -1.04
CA MET A 163 0.80 19.39 -0.66
C MET A 163 1.46 18.85 0.62
N GLY A 164 2.78 18.91 0.71
CA GLY A 164 3.55 18.49 1.89
C GLY A 164 3.22 19.31 3.14
N CYS A 165 3.13 20.63 3.01
CA CYS A 165 2.68 21.51 4.09
C CYS A 165 1.25 21.19 4.53
N TRP A 166 0.36 20.91 3.57
CA TRP A 166 -1.00 20.51 3.90
C TRP A 166 -1.03 19.20 4.69
N LEU A 167 -0.36 18.15 4.21
CA LEU A 167 -0.29 16.84 4.87
C LEU A 167 0.33 16.91 6.27
N THR A 168 1.41 17.67 6.45
CA THR A 168 2.04 17.85 7.77
C THR A 168 1.13 18.60 8.74
N THR A 169 0.35 19.58 8.28
CA THR A 169 -0.65 20.24 9.14
C THR A 169 -1.82 19.33 9.52
N LEU A 170 -2.12 18.29 8.71
CA LEU A 170 -3.12 17.28 9.08
C LEU A 170 -2.64 16.45 10.27
N SER A 171 -1.39 16.00 10.23
CA SER A 171 -0.75 15.26 11.32
C SER A 171 -0.72 16.07 12.62
N ALA A 172 -0.32 17.35 12.57
CA ALA A 172 -0.31 18.22 13.75
C ALA A 172 -1.71 18.43 14.37
N LYS A 173 -2.76 18.51 13.54
CA LYS A 173 -4.14 18.68 14.04
C LYS A 173 -4.69 17.40 14.68
N ALA A 174 -4.34 16.23 14.16
CA ALA A 174 -4.75 14.94 14.72
C ALA A 174 -4.27 14.77 16.18
N VAL A 175 -3.04 15.23 16.48
CA VAL A 175 -2.44 15.15 17.84
C VAL A 175 -3.11 16.10 18.84
N THR A 176 -3.66 17.24 18.38
CA THR A 176 -4.27 18.25 19.26
C THR A 176 -5.76 18.04 19.54
N ALA A 177 -6.41 17.05 18.91
CA ALA A 177 -7.82 16.76 19.18
C ALA A 177 -7.94 16.12 20.58
N PRO A 178 -8.66 16.74 21.55
CA PRO A 178 -8.82 16.15 22.87
C PRO A 178 -9.69 14.87 22.78
N PRO A 179 -9.36 13.81 23.53
CA PRO A 179 -10.09 12.52 23.51
C PRO A 179 -11.52 12.59 24.10
N SER A 180 -12.05 13.79 24.36
CA SER A 180 -13.30 14.00 25.07
C SER A 180 -14.55 14.07 24.19
N LEU A 181 -14.43 14.07 22.86
CA LEU A 181 -15.59 14.20 21.97
C LEU A 181 -16.33 12.87 21.71
N GLU A 182 -15.66 11.72 21.81
CA GLU A 182 -16.31 10.41 21.62
C GLU A 182 -17.10 9.94 22.86
N ILE A 183 -16.60 10.23 24.07
CA ILE A 183 -17.27 9.89 25.34
C ILE A 183 -18.62 10.64 25.49
N SER A 184 -18.77 11.77 24.80
CA SER A 184 -19.95 12.62 24.88
C SER A 184 -21.12 12.12 24.02
N LEU A 185 -20.85 11.36 22.96
CA LEU A 185 -21.90 10.84 22.06
C LEU A 185 -22.44 9.48 22.55
N GLU A 186 -21.58 8.64 23.12
CA GLU A 186 -21.97 7.34 23.65
C GLU A 186 -22.86 7.47 24.91
N ARG A 187 -22.60 8.48 25.77
CA ARG A 187 -23.44 8.74 26.95
C ARG A 187 -24.83 9.26 26.62
N SER A 188 -25.04 9.95 25.50
CA SER A 188 -26.36 10.45 25.09
C SER A 188 -27.24 9.34 24.51
N ILE A 189 -26.65 8.33 23.87
CA ILE A 189 -27.36 7.18 23.31
C ILE A 189 -27.79 6.21 24.44
N VAL A 190 -26.93 5.97 25.44
CA VAL A 190 -27.27 5.11 26.59
C VAL A 190 -28.35 5.74 27.50
N ARG A 191 -28.47 7.07 27.51
CA ARG A 191 -29.46 7.79 28.34
C ARG A 191 -30.84 7.96 27.68
N SER A 192 -30.96 7.72 26.37
CA SER A 192 -32.18 7.97 25.60
C SER A 192 -32.93 6.69 25.20
N GLY A 193 -32.91 5.67 26.06
CA GLY A 193 -33.77 4.48 25.92
C GLY A 193 -35.25 4.82 26.14
N THR A 194 -35.89 5.46 25.16
CA THR A 194 -37.35 5.54 25.07
C THR A 194 -37.83 4.51 24.06
N LEU A 195 -38.51 3.48 24.55
CA LEU A 195 -39.20 2.47 23.76
C LEU A 195 -40.24 3.16 22.86
N VAL A 196 -39.96 3.27 21.56
CA VAL A 196 -40.99 3.52 20.54
C VAL A 196 -41.31 2.19 19.88
N ALA A 197 -42.41 1.57 20.32
CA ALA A 197 -43.01 0.42 19.66
C ALA A 197 -43.46 0.84 18.26
N SER A 198 -42.86 0.24 17.23
CA SER A 198 -43.27 0.44 15.83
C SER A 198 -44.62 -0.25 15.61
N ARG A 199 -45.65 0.55 15.35
CA ARG A 199 -47.02 0.12 15.03
C ARG A 199 -47.08 -0.15 13.52
N ALA A 200 -47.39 -1.39 13.12
CA ALA A 200 -47.64 -1.74 11.73
C ALA A 200 -48.95 -1.08 11.21
N PRO A 201 -49.05 -0.67 9.93
CA PRO A 201 -50.25 -0.03 9.39
C PRO A 201 -51.41 -1.02 9.20
N GLN A 202 -52.61 -0.63 9.62
CA GLN A 202 -53.85 -1.35 9.34
C GLN A 202 -54.42 -0.96 7.97
N ILE A 203 -54.89 -1.96 7.22
CA ILE A 203 -55.66 -1.81 5.97
C ILE A 203 -57.15 -2.00 6.32
N PRO A 204 -58.10 -1.18 5.85
CA PRO A 204 -59.53 -1.29 6.20
C PRO A 204 -60.29 -2.36 5.39
N ASP A 205 -61.24 -3.01 6.07
CA ASP A 205 -62.15 -4.07 5.58
C ASP A 205 -63.22 -3.60 4.57
N SER A 206 -63.61 -4.47 3.62
CA SER A 206 -65.03 -4.78 3.24
C SER A 206 -65.16 -5.84 2.11
N PRO A 207 -66.34 -6.45 1.83
CA PRO A 207 -66.77 -7.71 2.47
C PRO A 207 -67.30 -8.81 1.51
N GLN A 208 -67.58 -10.00 2.10
CA GLN A 208 -68.46 -11.10 1.65
C GLN A 208 -68.10 -11.89 0.37
N ASP A 209 -67.80 -13.20 0.52
CA ASP A 209 -68.79 -14.25 0.21
C ASP A 209 -68.33 -15.68 0.58
N ARG A 210 -69.26 -16.42 1.21
CA ARG A 210 -69.65 -17.84 1.04
C ARG A 210 -68.60 -18.91 0.61
N VAL A 211 -68.46 -19.97 1.41
CA VAL A 211 -68.85 -21.39 1.12
C VAL A 211 -68.32 -22.36 2.21
N ILE A 212 -69.26 -22.90 2.99
CA ILE A 212 -69.52 -24.27 3.50
C ILE A 212 -68.35 -25.21 3.95
N PRO A 213 -68.54 -25.96 5.07
CA PRO A 213 -67.51 -26.76 5.76
C PRO A 213 -67.46 -28.24 5.32
N ALA A 214 -66.34 -28.92 5.64
CA ALA A 214 -66.28 -30.38 5.64
C ALA A 214 -65.74 -30.91 6.98
N ARG A 215 -66.63 -31.69 7.59
CA ARG A 215 -66.59 -32.43 8.85
C ARG A 215 -65.96 -33.80 8.61
N PHE A 216 -65.10 -34.29 9.51
CA PHE A 216 -65.14 -35.71 9.91
C PHE A 216 -64.81 -35.89 11.41
N PRO A 217 -65.41 -36.90 12.07
CA PRO A 217 -65.60 -36.93 13.53
C PRO A 217 -64.81 -38.04 14.25
N ASN A 218 -64.92 -38.00 15.59
CA ASN A 218 -64.95 -39.14 16.54
C ASN A 218 -63.62 -39.91 16.76
N ASP A 219 -63.22 -40.35 17.96
CA ASP A 219 -63.91 -40.62 19.23
C ASP A 219 -62.89 -40.69 20.39
N GLY A 220 -63.34 -40.52 21.64
CA GLY A 220 -62.77 -41.31 22.76
C GLY A 220 -62.19 -40.59 23.98
N ILE A 221 -63.05 -40.02 24.81
CA ILE A 221 -63.19 -40.23 26.28
C ILE A 221 -61.92 -40.29 27.15
N GLY A 222 -61.84 -39.38 28.14
CA GLY A 222 -61.08 -39.64 29.39
C GLY A 222 -60.72 -38.40 30.20
N SER A 223 -61.44 -38.18 31.30
CA SER A 223 -61.27 -37.19 32.36
C SER A 223 -59.85 -37.07 32.96
N PHE A 224 -59.45 -35.89 33.46
CA PHE A 224 -59.05 -35.69 34.88
C PHE A 224 -58.75 -34.22 35.22
N GLN A 225 -58.91 -33.92 36.51
CA GLN A 225 -59.03 -32.60 37.15
C GLN A 225 -57.71 -31.83 37.32
N SER A 226 -57.89 -30.50 37.39
CA SER A 226 -57.19 -29.45 38.13
C SER A 226 -56.21 -29.86 39.25
N GLY A 227 -55.00 -29.26 39.25
CA GLY A 227 -54.12 -29.24 40.42
C GLY A 227 -52.72 -28.62 40.22
N LYS A 228 -52.61 -27.29 40.41
CA LYS A 228 -51.46 -26.46 40.86
C LYS A 228 -50.09 -26.43 40.10
N PRO A 229 -49.43 -25.24 40.03
CA PRO A 229 -48.19 -25.02 39.29
C PRO A 229 -46.93 -25.21 40.16
N THR A 230 -45.94 -25.92 39.61
CA THR A 230 -44.60 -26.10 40.19
C THR A 230 -43.76 -24.83 40.00
N MET A 231 -43.31 -24.26 41.11
CA MET A 231 -42.33 -23.17 41.19
C MET A 231 -40.93 -23.69 40.85
N GLU A 232 -40.58 -23.73 39.57
CA GLU A 232 -39.22 -24.05 39.11
C GLU A 232 -38.78 -23.07 38.01
N LYS A 233 -38.76 -21.78 38.34
CA LYS A 233 -38.34 -20.73 37.38
C LYS A 233 -37.54 -19.58 37.99
N ARG A 234 -36.79 -19.81 39.07
CA ARG A 234 -35.92 -18.79 39.69
C ARG A 234 -34.42 -19.09 39.71
N GLN A 235 -33.99 -20.36 39.61
CA GLN A 235 -32.55 -20.67 39.58
C GLN A 235 -31.93 -20.62 38.18
N ASN A 236 -32.73 -20.66 37.11
CA ASN A 236 -32.22 -20.62 35.73
C ASN A 236 -31.97 -19.20 35.19
N SER A 237 -32.44 -18.15 35.89
CA SER A 237 -32.19 -16.75 35.52
C SER A 237 -30.85 -16.23 36.02
N GLU A 238 -30.41 -16.63 37.21
CA GLU A 238 -29.12 -16.20 37.79
C GLU A 238 -27.94 -16.87 37.09
N SER A 239 -28.07 -18.14 36.70
CA SER A 239 -27.04 -18.87 35.93
C SER A 239 -26.92 -18.34 34.50
N ARG A 240 -28.03 -17.94 33.87
CA ARG A 240 -28.02 -17.25 32.57
C ARG A 240 -27.49 -15.83 32.67
N GLN A 241 -27.78 -15.09 33.75
CA GLN A 241 -27.20 -13.77 33.96
C GLN A 241 -25.70 -13.86 34.25
N LYS A 242 -25.21 -14.83 35.05
CA LYS A 242 -23.77 -15.04 35.24
C LYS A 242 -23.06 -15.55 33.98
N LEU A 243 -23.72 -16.35 33.15
CA LEU A 243 -23.19 -16.79 31.86
C LEU A 243 -23.21 -15.66 30.83
N SER A 244 -24.29 -14.88 30.74
CA SER A 244 -24.35 -13.67 29.92
C SER A 244 -23.38 -12.60 30.40
N GLN A 245 -23.14 -12.46 31.70
CA GLN A 245 -22.17 -11.53 32.25
C GLN A 245 -20.74 -12.04 32.03
N ARG A 246 -20.46 -13.35 32.11
CA ARG A 246 -19.17 -13.93 31.63
C ARG A 246 -18.98 -13.77 30.12
N VAL A 247 -20.03 -13.91 29.31
CA VAL A 247 -19.98 -13.76 27.85
C VAL A 247 -19.88 -12.28 27.43
N LEU A 248 -20.46 -11.35 28.21
CA LEU A 248 -20.28 -9.89 28.03
C LEU A 248 -18.95 -9.37 28.60
N THR A 249 -18.33 -10.07 29.56
CA THR A 249 -16.96 -9.75 30.02
C THR A 249 -15.88 -10.46 29.18
N GLN A 250 -16.26 -11.34 28.25
CA GLN A 250 -15.36 -11.97 27.27
C GLN A 250 -15.47 -11.39 25.85
N SER A 251 -16.31 -10.36 25.65
CA SER A 251 -16.39 -9.61 24.39
C SER A 251 -15.85 -8.18 24.50
N GLN A 252 -15.23 -7.83 25.62
CA GLN A 252 -14.37 -6.65 25.72
C GLN A 252 -12.99 -6.97 25.14
N GLN A 253 -12.68 -6.30 24.02
CA GLN A 253 -11.35 -5.98 23.50
C GLN A 253 -10.32 -7.12 23.59
N ILE A 254 -10.15 -7.83 22.48
CA ILE A 254 -8.83 -8.37 22.16
C ILE A 254 -7.93 -7.14 21.99
N ASP A 255 -7.14 -6.81 23.02
CA ASP A 255 -6.05 -5.85 22.87
C ASP A 255 -5.10 -6.41 21.80
N PRO A 256 -4.91 -5.74 20.65
CA PRO A 256 -4.02 -6.21 19.59
C PRO A 256 -2.56 -6.36 20.08
N SER A 257 -2.21 -5.76 21.21
CA SER A 257 -0.89 -5.88 21.86
C SER A 257 -0.58 -7.27 22.45
N THR A 258 -1.54 -8.20 22.51
CA THR A 258 -1.33 -9.50 23.18
C THR A 258 -0.60 -10.53 22.30
N GLN A 259 -0.43 -10.25 21.00
CA GLN A 259 0.12 -11.24 20.04
C GLN A 259 1.59 -11.01 19.67
N ALA A 260 2.15 -9.84 19.98
CA ALA A 260 3.52 -9.47 19.62
C ALA A 260 4.54 -9.86 20.71
N PRO A 261 5.72 -10.38 20.34
CA PRO A 261 6.82 -10.59 21.29
C PRO A 261 7.26 -9.30 22.00
N ASP A 262 7.73 -9.40 23.25
CA ASP A 262 8.14 -8.24 24.06
C ASP A 262 9.16 -7.31 23.39
N TRP A 263 10.10 -7.88 22.62
CA TRP A 263 11.10 -7.10 21.89
C TRP A 263 10.46 -6.25 20.76
N VAL A 264 9.38 -6.72 20.14
CA VAL A 264 8.62 -5.98 19.12
C VAL A 264 7.92 -4.79 19.78
N LEU A 265 7.26 -5.02 20.91
CA LEU A 265 6.61 -3.95 21.69
C LEU A 265 7.61 -2.94 22.25
N ALA A 266 8.85 -3.36 22.52
CA ALA A 266 9.91 -2.45 22.92
C ALA A 266 10.35 -1.53 21.76
N ILE A 267 10.50 -2.08 20.55
CA ILE A 267 10.81 -1.29 19.35
C ILE A 267 9.66 -0.35 19.01
N ASP A 268 8.43 -0.84 18.99
CA ASP A 268 7.23 -0.06 18.70
C ASP A 268 7.14 1.19 19.60
N ARG A 269 7.27 1.00 20.92
CA ARG A 269 7.31 2.10 21.89
C ARG A 269 8.47 3.07 21.68
N ALA A 270 9.64 2.57 21.26
CA ALA A 270 10.80 3.41 20.99
C ALA A 270 10.63 4.25 19.71
N MET A 271 9.91 3.73 18.71
CA MET A 271 9.67 4.38 17.43
C MET A 271 8.46 5.32 17.46
N HIS A 272 7.47 5.05 18.29
CA HIS A 272 6.26 5.86 18.41
C HIS A 272 6.48 7.37 18.57
N PRO A 273 7.41 7.87 19.43
CA PRO A 273 7.66 9.32 19.53
C PRO A 273 8.37 9.91 18.30
N LEU A 274 8.93 9.07 17.41
CA LEU A 274 9.64 9.50 16.20
C LEU A 274 8.74 9.55 14.96
N VAL A 275 7.50 9.05 15.02
CA VAL A 275 6.59 8.96 13.87
C VAL A 275 6.42 10.30 13.16
N ASP A 276 6.19 11.38 13.90
CA ASP A 276 6.05 12.72 13.30
C ASP A 276 7.34 13.21 12.66
N THR A 277 8.49 12.84 13.24
CA THR A 277 9.81 13.17 12.67
C THR A 277 10.05 12.41 11.38
N PHE A 278 9.68 11.12 11.33
CA PHE A 278 9.75 10.31 10.11
C PHE A 278 8.82 10.85 9.02
N ASN A 279 7.58 11.18 9.36
CA ASN A 279 6.62 11.76 8.42
C ASN A 279 7.14 13.07 7.81
N LEU A 280 7.69 13.97 8.62
CA LEU A 280 8.31 15.20 8.12
C LEU A 280 9.51 14.89 7.20
N PHE A 281 10.36 13.95 7.59
CA PHE A 281 11.51 13.52 6.78
C PHE A 281 11.06 12.98 5.42
N TYR A 282 10.05 12.12 5.36
CA TYR A 282 9.53 11.56 4.11
C TYR A 282 8.98 12.65 3.19
N VAL A 283 8.17 13.57 3.72
CA VAL A 283 7.64 14.70 2.93
C VAL A 283 8.77 15.56 2.33
N LEU A 284 9.83 15.82 3.09
CA LEU A 284 10.99 16.58 2.58
C LEU A 284 11.76 15.80 1.51
N CYS A 285 11.97 14.50 1.71
CA CYS A 285 12.64 13.64 0.75
C CYS A 285 11.85 13.48 -0.55
N ASP A 286 10.53 13.31 -0.46
CA ASP A 286 9.60 13.27 -1.60
C ASP A 286 9.68 14.55 -2.42
N LEU A 287 9.76 15.72 -1.79
CA LEU A 287 9.92 17.00 -2.49
C LEU A 287 11.24 17.07 -3.27
N VAL A 288 12.34 16.58 -2.68
CA VAL A 288 13.65 16.51 -3.34
C VAL A 288 13.61 15.54 -4.52
N LEU A 289 13.05 14.34 -4.32
CA LEU A 289 12.91 13.32 -5.35
C LEU A 289 12.01 13.79 -6.50
N LEU A 290 10.89 14.44 -6.19
CA LEU A 290 10.00 15.06 -7.17
C LEU A 290 10.74 16.10 -8.01
N THR A 291 11.55 16.95 -7.37
CA THR A 291 12.38 17.94 -8.08
C THR A 291 13.34 17.26 -9.06
N PHE A 292 14.05 16.23 -8.61
CA PHE A 292 14.98 15.47 -9.45
C PHE A 292 14.27 14.73 -10.58
N ALA A 293 13.09 14.16 -10.33
CA ALA A 293 12.28 13.50 -11.34
C ALA A 293 11.88 14.48 -12.46
N VAL A 294 11.41 15.68 -12.10
CA VAL A 294 11.03 16.70 -13.11
C VAL A 294 12.24 17.16 -13.91
N ILE A 295 13.39 17.39 -13.25
CA ILE A 295 14.65 17.76 -13.93
C ILE A 295 15.05 16.67 -14.94
N LEU A 296 15.05 15.39 -14.54
CA LEU A 296 15.36 14.29 -15.45
C LEU A 296 14.35 14.16 -16.59
N LEU A 297 13.06 14.30 -16.29
CA LEU A 297 12.01 14.18 -17.30
C LEU A 297 12.14 15.24 -18.39
N LEU A 298 12.35 16.50 -18.00
CA LEU A 298 12.50 17.63 -18.91
C LEU A 298 13.85 17.65 -19.61
N GLY A 299 14.92 17.25 -18.91
CA GLY A 299 16.28 17.21 -19.42
C GLY A 299 16.49 16.17 -20.54
N PHE A 300 15.77 15.06 -20.46
CA PHE A 300 15.85 13.97 -21.45
C PHE A 300 14.67 13.94 -22.43
N TRP A 301 13.93 15.04 -22.55
CA TRP A 301 12.77 15.12 -23.42
C TRP A 301 13.16 14.92 -24.89
N GLY A 302 12.46 14.01 -25.59
CA GLY A 302 12.60 13.82 -27.04
C GLY A 302 13.72 12.86 -27.52
N GLY A 303 14.56 12.32 -26.65
CA GLY A 303 15.65 11.40 -27.03
C GLY A 303 15.39 9.92 -26.71
N GLN A 304 15.72 9.00 -27.62
CA GLN A 304 15.66 7.54 -27.35
C GLN A 304 16.67 7.11 -26.27
N LEU A 305 17.87 7.70 -26.25
CA LEU A 305 18.87 7.48 -25.21
C LEU A 305 18.45 8.04 -23.84
N GLY A 306 17.50 8.98 -23.85
CA GLY A 306 16.88 9.54 -22.66
C GLY A 306 15.73 8.70 -22.09
N LEU A 307 15.30 7.64 -22.79
CA LEU A 307 14.15 6.83 -22.36
C LEU A 307 14.35 6.18 -20.98
N PRO A 308 15.48 5.52 -20.64
CA PRO A 308 15.69 4.95 -19.31
C PRO A 308 15.50 5.97 -18.19
N TRP A 309 16.05 7.18 -18.36
CA TRP A 309 16.02 8.25 -17.36
C TRP A 309 14.63 8.86 -17.19
N ARG A 310 13.86 8.98 -18.29
CA ARG A 310 12.46 9.39 -18.22
C ARG A 310 11.60 8.34 -17.53
N THR A 311 11.85 7.05 -17.79
CA THR A 311 11.15 5.97 -17.09
C THR A 311 11.52 5.94 -15.61
N THR A 312 12.78 6.20 -15.24
CA THR A 312 13.17 6.41 -13.83
C THR A 312 12.45 7.60 -13.20
N ALA A 313 12.32 8.72 -13.91
CA ALA A 313 11.58 9.88 -13.41
C ALA A 313 10.09 9.57 -13.22
N GLN A 314 9.47 8.84 -14.15
CA GLN A 314 8.08 8.38 -14.02
C GLN A 314 7.91 7.42 -12.85
N ALA A 315 8.88 6.54 -12.60
CA ALA A 315 8.88 5.66 -11.44
C ALA A 315 8.82 6.43 -10.12
N VAL A 316 9.65 7.47 -9.99
CA VAL A 316 9.68 8.35 -8.81
C VAL A 316 8.38 9.14 -8.67
N LEU A 317 7.76 9.58 -9.77
CA LEU A 317 6.44 10.21 -9.72
C LEU A 317 5.36 9.24 -9.21
N CYS A 318 5.43 7.96 -9.57
CA CYS A 318 4.51 6.95 -9.02
C CYS A 318 4.70 6.78 -7.51
N PHE A 319 5.95 6.71 -7.02
CA PHE A 319 6.23 6.69 -5.59
C PHE A 319 5.67 7.92 -4.87
N TYR A 320 5.92 9.13 -5.40
CA TYR A 320 5.34 10.35 -4.83
C TYR A 320 3.81 10.31 -4.71
N ILE A 321 3.10 9.77 -5.71
CA ILE A 321 1.64 9.63 -5.68
C ILE A 321 1.21 8.66 -4.57
N ALA A 322 1.86 7.50 -4.49
CA ALA A 322 1.56 6.48 -3.47
C ALA A 322 1.86 7.00 -2.06
N ASP A 323 3.00 7.65 -1.85
CA ASP A 323 3.43 8.19 -0.56
C ASP A 323 2.53 9.36 -0.10
N THR A 324 2.16 10.24 -1.03
CA THR A 324 1.18 11.32 -0.76
C THR A 324 -0.17 10.74 -0.31
N TRP A 325 -0.62 9.67 -0.97
CA TRP A 325 -1.84 8.98 -0.58
C TRP A 325 -1.71 8.31 0.79
N PHE A 326 -0.63 7.57 1.03
CA PHE A 326 -0.36 6.91 2.30
C PHE A 326 -0.35 7.91 3.46
N ALA A 327 0.38 9.02 3.29
CA ALA A 327 0.41 10.10 4.27
C ALA A 327 -0.98 10.70 4.51
N TYR A 328 -1.82 10.85 3.48
CA TYR A 328 -3.19 11.29 3.64
C TYR A 328 -4.03 10.26 4.40
N ALA A 329 -3.98 8.99 3.98
CA ALA A 329 -4.80 7.90 4.50
C ALA A 329 -4.49 7.65 5.98
N ASN A 330 -3.21 7.56 6.35
CA ASN A 330 -2.78 7.36 7.74
C ASN A 330 -3.24 8.47 8.69
N ASN A 331 -3.50 9.70 8.20
CA ASN A 331 -3.95 10.82 9.01
C ASN A 331 -5.48 11.01 9.03
N ARG A 332 -6.23 10.39 8.11
CA ARG A 332 -7.66 10.69 7.89
C ARG A 332 -8.56 9.47 7.97
N VAL A 333 -8.02 8.28 7.71
CA VAL A 333 -8.75 7.01 7.76
C VAL A 333 -8.53 6.41 9.14
N GLN A 334 -9.60 6.33 9.94
CA GLN A 334 -9.54 5.64 11.24
C GLN A 334 -9.27 4.15 11.01
N GLY A 335 -8.30 3.58 11.70
CA GLY A 335 -7.92 2.18 11.52
C GLY A 335 -7.41 1.88 10.11
N TYR A 336 -6.57 2.76 9.55
CA TYR A 336 -5.93 2.54 8.26
C TYR A 336 -5.29 1.14 8.20
N GLU A 337 -5.64 0.40 7.15
CA GLU A 337 -5.00 -0.85 6.73
C GLU A 337 -4.52 -0.67 5.28
N SER A 338 -3.36 -1.24 4.94
CA SER A 338 -2.86 -1.28 3.56
C SER A 338 -3.83 -1.97 2.60
N GLY A 339 -3.84 -1.58 1.34
CA GLY A 339 -4.70 -2.18 0.30
C GLY A 339 -5.58 -1.20 -0.46
N PHE A 340 -5.41 0.10 -0.27
CA PHE A 340 -6.17 1.11 -1.01
C PHE A 340 -5.73 1.21 -2.47
N ILE A 341 -6.66 1.58 -3.36
CA ILE A 341 -6.42 1.63 -4.82
C ILE A 341 -5.19 2.44 -5.22
N MET A 342 -4.87 3.52 -4.49
CA MET A 342 -3.75 4.40 -4.80
C MET A 342 -2.38 3.77 -4.48
N GLU A 343 -2.34 2.71 -3.68
CA GLU A 343 -1.10 2.00 -3.32
C GLU A 343 -0.55 1.17 -4.49
N VAL A 344 -1.37 0.89 -5.52
CA VAL A 344 -0.90 0.27 -6.78
C VAL A 344 0.22 1.08 -7.44
N PHE A 345 0.31 2.38 -7.17
CA PHE A 345 1.37 3.24 -7.69
C PHE A 345 2.75 2.89 -7.14
N TRP A 346 2.89 2.28 -5.94
CA TRP A 346 4.17 1.72 -5.51
C TRP A 346 4.64 0.65 -6.49
N ILE A 347 3.76 -0.30 -6.84
CA ILE A 347 4.06 -1.37 -7.80
C ILE A 347 4.41 -0.78 -9.18
N PHE A 348 3.67 0.23 -9.64
CA PHE A 348 3.99 0.90 -10.91
C PHE A 348 5.36 1.57 -10.89
N GLY A 349 5.74 2.19 -9.78
CA GLY A 349 7.08 2.76 -9.58
C GLY A 349 8.16 1.70 -9.65
N ILE A 350 8.00 0.62 -8.87
CA ILE A 350 8.91 -0.52 -8.82
C ILE A 350 9.15 -1.11 -10.21
N VAL A 351 8.07 -1.44 -10.91
CA VAL A 351 8.15 -2.02 -12.26
C VAL A 351 8.88 -1.09 -13.22
N GLN A 352 8.62 0.22 -13.15
CA GLN A 352 9.28 1.19 -14.01
C GLN A 352 10.79 1.30 -13.73
N PHE A 353 11.25 1.14 -12.49
CA PHE A 353 12.69 1.01 -12.21
C PHE A 353 13.30 -0.21 -12.90
N GLY A 354 12.62 -1.36 -12.87
CA GLY A 354 13.04 -2.56 -13.61
C GLY A 354 13.10 -2.34 -15.12
N ILE A 355 12.08 -1.70 -15.70
CA ILE A 355 12.04 -1.35 -17.12
C ILE A 355 13.16 -0.36 -17.48
N ALA A 356 13.39 0.67 -16.68
CA ALA A 356 14.45 1.64 -16.89
C ALA A 356 15.83 0.95 -16.91
N ALA A 357 16.09 0.04 -15.97
CA ALA A 357 17.32 -0.74 -15.95
C ALA A 357 17.46 -1.62 -17.21
N ALA A 358 16.38 -2.21 -17.69
CA ALA A 358 16.39 -3.03 -18.89
C ALA A 358 16.68 -2.22 -20.16
N LEU A 359 16.03 -1.07 -20.31
CA LEU A 359 16.25 -0.15 -21.42
C LEU A 359 17.68 0.37 -21.47
N GLU A 360 18.27 0.73 -20.32
CA GLU A 360 19.65 1.20 -20.27
C GLU A 360 20.64 0.12 -20.70
N PHE A 361 20.41 -1.12 -20.28
CA PHE A 361 21.25 -2.25 -20.65
C PHE A 361 21.24 -2.49 -22.17
N ASP A 362 20.06 -2.49 -22.77
CA ASP A 362 19.89 -2.70 -24.21
C ASP A 362 20.48 -1.54 -25.04
N ASN A 363 20.24 -0.30 -24.61
CA ASN A 363 20.84 0.89 -25.22
C ASN A 363 22.37 0.82 -25.18
N SER A 364 22.93 0.44 -24.03
CA SER A 364 24.38 0.31 -23.82
C SER A 364 25.01 -0.80 -24.68
N ILE A 365 24.33 -1.92 -24.89
CA ILE A 365 24.79 -2.98 -25.79
C ILE A 365 24.69 -2.54 -27.25
N ARG A 366 23.56 -1.93 -27.64
CA ARG A 366 23.30 -1.48 -29.01
C ARG A 366 24.32 -0.43 -29.45
N ALA A 367 24.58 0.57 -28.60
CA ALA A 367 25.57 1.62 -28.87
C ALA A 367 26.96 1.03 -29.18
N ARG A 368 27.39 0.02 -28.41
CA ARG A 368 28.67 -0.67 -28.64
C ARG A 368 28.70 -1.48 -29.92
N ARG A 369 27.63 -2.22 -30.23
CA ARG A 369 27.54 -2.99 -31.49
C ARG A 369 27.67 -2.06 -32.70
N LEU A 370 27.02 -0.88 -32.63
CA LEU A 370 27.14 0.15 -33.67
C LEU A 370 28.56 0.73 -33.74
N ALA A 371 29.20 1.01 -32.61
CA ALA A 371 30.58 1.50 -32.58
C ALA A 371 31.56 0.50 -33.22
N ARG A 372 31.46 -0.79 -32.88
CA ARG A 372 32.32 -1.85 -33.45
C ARG A 372 32.12 -1.98 -34.97
N ARG A 373 30.89 -1.90 -35.47
CA ARG A 373 30.61 -1.94 -36.92
C ARG A 373 31.27 -0.78 -37.66
N ARG A 374 31.26 0.42 -37.09
CA ARG A 374 31.92 1.59 -37.69
C ARG A 374 33.43 1.44 -37.76
N THR A 375 34.05 0.83 -36.75
CA THR A 375 35.50 0.54 -36.74
C THR A 375 35.89 -0.56 -37.71
N ALA A 376 35.01 -1.54 -37.98
CA ALA A 376 35.29 -2.63 -38.92
C ALA A 376 35.14 -2.26 -40.40
N ILE A 377 34.55 -1.09 -40.70
CA ILE A 377 34.34 -0.57 -42.06
C ILE A 377 35.44 0.43 -42.46
N LYS A 378 36.28 0.86 -41.51
CA LYS A 378 37.50 1.62 -41.76
C LYS A 378 38.69 0.66 -41.80
#